data_AF-A0AAN8V9L6-F1
#
_entry.id   AF-A0AAN8V9L6-F1
#
_cell.length_a   1.000
_cell.length_b   1.000
_cell.length_c   1.000
_cell.angle_alpha   90.00
_cell.angle_beta   90.00
_cell.angle_gamma   90.00
#
_symmetry.space_group_name_H-M   'P 1'
#
loop_
_entity.id
_entity.type
_entity.pdbx_description
1 polymer ?
#
loop_
_entity_poly.entity_id
_entity_poly.type
_entity_poly.pdbx_seq_one_letter_code
_entity_poly.pdbx_strand_id
1 'polypeptide(L)'
;MPMSRGRGKIKHTPTVTDLQAGGFRFKAAKCVSVKIDYWKSELKMSPIVVREWTECFFRNLIAFEHCHKEDKRISSYIIVMDSIIDTAKDVEVLEKCKHYKFNVVWWKATCHKWKKILDQHYFGNPWSVISVIAAAILLVLTFIQAVCSILSL
;
A
#
# COMPACT_ATOMS: atom_id res chain seq x y z
N MET A 1 29.27 15.73 -0.53
CA MET A 1 28.20 16.34 -1.35
C MET A 1 26.90 15.59 -1.11
N PRO A 2 25.80 16.22 -0.67
CA PRO A 2 24.53 15.52 -0.51
C PRO A 2 23.80 15.47 -1.87
N MET A 3 23.48 14.27 -2.33
CA MET A 3 22.65 14.07 -3.52
C MET A 3 21.18 14.34 -3.18
N SER A 4 20.62 15.36 -3.82
CA SER A 4 19.18 15.62 -3.89
C SER A 4 18.48 14.49 -4.66
N ARG A 5 17.90 13.52 -3.93
CA ARG A 5 17.01 12.52 -4.53
C ARG A 5 15.67 13.16 -4.90
N GLY A 6 15.57 13.65 -6.12
CA GLY A 6 14.31 13.95 -6.78
C GLY A 6 13.43 12.70 -6.80
N ARG A 7 12.34 12.72 -6.03
CA ARG A 7 11.35 11.65 -5.97
C ARG A 7 10.48 11.68 -7.24
N GLY A 8 10.86 10.91 -8.25
CA GLY A 8 9.99 10.63 -9.37
C GLY A 8 8.77 9.86 -8.88
N LYS A 9 7.58 10.48 -8.93
CA LYS A 9 6.30 9.75 -8.86
C LYS A 9 6.35 8.64 -9.92
N ILE A 10 5.91 7.43 -9.59
CA ILE A 10 5.69 6.37 -10.59
C ILE A 10 4.52 6.86 -11.47
N LYS A 11 4.84 7.42 -12.66
CA LYS A 11 3.91 8.17 -13.52
C LYS A 11 2.83 7.32 -14.21
N HIS A 12 2.74 6.02 -13.94
CA HIS A 12 2.00 5.09 -14.82
C HIS A 12 0.71 4.53 -14.23
N THR A 13 0.35 4.89 -12.99
CA THR A 13 -0.92 4.45 -12.41
C THR A 13 -2.02 5.48 -12.68
N PRO A 14 -3.13 5.10 -13.33
CA PRO A 14 -4.19 6.04 -13.69
C PRO A 14 -4.99 6.46 -12.47
N THR A 15 -5.26 7.75 -12.35
CA THR A 15 -6.14 8.31 -11.31
C THR A 15 -7.61 7.99 -11.61
N VAL A 16 -8.51 8.22 -10.64
CA VAL A 16 -9.96 8.14 -10.86
C VAL A 16 -10.39 9.00 -12.04
N THR A 17 -9.84 10.21 -12.17
CA THR A 17 -10.15 11.11 -13.27
C THR A 17 -9.68 10.53 -14.62
N ASP A 18 -8.48 9.94 -14.68
CA ASP A 18 -7.97 9.30 -15.90
C ASP A 18 -8.80 8.06 -16.28
N LEU A 19 -9.19 7.26 -15.29
CA LEU A 19 -10.06 6.10 -15.48
C LEU A 19 -11.44 6.53 -15.99
N GLN A 20 -12.01 7.60 -15.44
CA GLN A 20 -13.29 8.13 -15.90
C GLN A 20 -13.19 8.66 -17.34
N ALA A 21 -12.10 9.35 -17.69
CA ALA A 21 -11.84 9.81 -19.05
C ALA A 21 -11.71 8.63 -20.03
N GLY A 22 -11.18 7.50 -19.57
CA GLY A 22 -11.14 6.22 -20.30
C GLY A 22 -12.47 5.46 -20.35
N GLY A 23 -13.56 6.01 -19.82
CA GLY A 23 -14.89 5.40 -19.84
C GLY A 23 -15.19 4.42 -18.70
N PHE A 24 -14.34 4.34 -17.67
CA PHE A 24 -14.63 3.51 -16.50
C PHE A 24 -15.71 4.12 -15.59
N ARG A 25 -16.55 3.24 -15.04
CA ARG A 25 -17.61 3.57 -14.09
C ARG A 25 -17.28 3.01 -12.71
N PHE A 26 -17.61 3.75 -11.66
CA PHE A 26 -17.29 3.37 -10.29
C PHE A 26 -18.52 2.83 -9.56
N LYS A 27 -18.37 1.68 -8.88
CA LYS A 27 -19.45 1.02 -8.11
C LYS A 27 -18.98 0.57 -6.73
N ALA A 28 -19.84 0.68 -5.72
CA ALA A 28 -19.51 0.18 -4.40
C ALA A 28 -19.35 -1.34 -4.39
N ALA A 29 -18.30 -1.83 -3.73
CA ALA A 29 -18.12 -3.22 -3.34
C ALA A 29 -18.57 -3.44 -1.88
N LYS A 30 -18.88 -4.69 -1.52
CA LYS A 30 -19.40 -5.07 -0.20
C LYS A 30 -18.31 -5.15 0.89
N CYS A 31 -17.07 -5.48 0.53
CA CYS A 31 -15.95 -5.69 1.44
C CYS A 31 -14.70 -4.93 0.95
N VAL A 32 -13.68 -4.78 1.81
CA VAL A 32 -12.35 -4.20 1.50
C VAL A 32 -11.71 -4.95 0.33
N SER A 33 -12.04 -4.51 -0.87
CA SER A 33 -11.67 -5.14 -2.13
C SER A 33 -11.75 -4.12 -3.24
N VAL A 34 -10.88 -4.29 -4.24
CA VAL A 34 -10.94 -3.59 -5.52
C VAL A 34 -11.06 -4.66 -6.59
N LYS A 35 -12.08 -4.55 -7.44
CA LYS A 35 -12.32 -5.45 -8.58
C LYS A 35 -12.49 -4.62 -9.84
N ILE A 36 -11.78 -5.02 -10.90
CA ILE A 36 -11.87 -4.39 -12.21
C ILE A 36 -12.63 -5.35 -13.13
N ASP A 37 -13.79 -4.92 -13.60
CA ASP A 37 -14.57 -5.60 -14.63
C ASP A 37 -14.26 -4.94 -15.99
N TYR A 38 -13.24 -5.43 -16.69
CA TYR A 38 -12.80 -4.86 -17.97
C TYR A 38 -13.91 -4.82 -19.04
N TRP A 39 -14.70 -5.89 -19.14
CA TRP A 39 -15.80 -6.01 -20.10
C TRP A 39 -16.94 -5.03 -19.87
N LYS A 40 -17.12 -4.58 -18.63
CA LYS A 40 -18.16 -3.62 -18.24
C LYS A 40 -17.59 -2.21 -18.08
N SER A 41 -16.27 -2.06 -18.24
CA SER A 41 -15.52 -0.88 -17.85
C SER A 41 -15.92 -0.42 -16.45
N GLU A 42 -16.00 -1.34 -15.48
CA GLU A 42 -16.47 -1.04 -14.13
C GLU A 42 -15.36 -1.28 -13.10
N LEU A 43 -15.02 -0.25 -12.32
CA LEU A 43 -14.21 -0.38 -11.12
C LEU A 43 -15.13 -0.51 -9.91
N LYS A 44 -15.09 -1.66 -9.25
CA LYS A 44 -15.78 -1.91 -7.99
C LYS A 44 -14.81 -1.76 -6.84
N MET A 45 -15.09 -0.86 -5.91
CA MET A 45 -14.24 -0.69 -4.74
C MET A 45 -15.08 -0.49 -3.48
N SER A 46 -14.56 -0.94 -2.34
CA SER A 46 -15.27 -0.74 -1.07
C SER A 46 -15.42 0.75 -0.79
N PRO A 47 -16.63 1.23 -0.44
CA PRO A 47 -16.78 2.60 -0.02
C PRO A 47 -16.10 2.81 1.33
N ILE A 48 -15.19 3.77 1.41
CA ILE A 48 -14.52 4.16 2.66
C ILE A 48 -15.20 5.40 3.18
N VAL A 49 -15.72 5.33 4.40
CA VAL A 49 -16.11 6.51 5.15
C VAL A 49 -14.93 6.90 6.02
N VAL A 50 -14.30 8.03 5.70
CA VAL A 50 -13.19 8.57 6.49
C VAL A 50 -13.77 9.29 7.71
N ARG A 51 -13.56 8.71 8.89
CA ARG A 51 -13.90 9.24 10.21
C ARG A 51 -12.62 9.41 11.03
N GLU A 52 -12.72 10.08 12.19
CA GLU A 52 -11.59 10.29 13.10
C GLU A 52 -10.89 8.98 13.50
N TRP A 53 -11.65 7.88 13.67
CA TRP A 53 -11.09 6.58 14.03
C TRP A 53 -10.58 5.74 12.83
N THR A 54 -10.81 6.19 11.59
CA THR A 54 -10.42 5.42 10.39
C THR A 54 -8.92 5.24 10.29
N GLU A 55 -8.12 6.22 10.76
CA GLU A 55 -6.66 6.07 10.86
C GLU A 55 -6.28 4.92 11.81
N CYS A 56 -6.85 4.91 13.01
CA CYS A 56 -6.59 3.86 14.01
C CYS A 56 -7.01 2.48 13.51
N PHE A 57 -8.16 2.40 12.85
CA PHE A 57 -8.68 1.16 12.26
C PHE A 57 -7.71 0.55 11.25
N PHE A 58 -7.27 1.32 10.25
CA PHE A 58 -6.35 0.80 9.23
C PHE A 58 -4.97 0.49 9.81
N ARG A 59 -4.48 1.25 10.80
CA ARG A 59 -3.21 0.95 11.48
C ARG A 59 -3.29 -0.39 12.21
N ASN A 60 -4.39 -0.64 12.91
CA ASN A 60 -4.61 -1.90 13.61
C ASN A 60 -4.75 -3.07 12.63
N LEU A 61 -5.43 -2.87 11.49
CA LEU A 61 -5.55 -3.90 10.44
C LEU A 61 -4.21 -4.23 9.78
N ILE A 62 -3.36 -3.23 9.51
CA ILE A 62 -2.02 -3.48 8.94
C ILE A 62 -1.11 -4.15 9.96
N ALA A 63 -1.18 -3.75 11.24
CA ALA A 63 -0.47 -4.44 12.30
C ALA A 63 -0.89 -5.90 12.39
N PHE A 64 -2.21 -6.16 12.33
CA PHE A 64 -2.77 -7.51 12.29
C PHE A 64 -2.27 -8.31 11.07
N GLU A 65 -2.29 -7.71 9.87
CA GLU A 65 -1.77 -8.31 8.63
C GLU A 65 -0.29 -8.71 8.77
N HIS A 66 0.53 -7.86 9.38
CA HIS A 66 1.95 -8.14 9.62
C HIS A 66 2.18 -9.25 10.65
N CYS A 67 1.42 -9.26 11.75
CA CYS A 67 1.57 -10.25 12.81
C CYS A 67 1.17 -11.66 12.37
N HIS A 68 0.20 -11.79 11.45
CA HIS A 68 -0.34 -13.08 11.05
C HIS A 68 0.24 -13.63 9.74
N LYS A 69 1.23 -12.95 9.11
CA LYS A 69 1.79 -13.32 7.79
C LYS A 69 0.70 -13.68 6.75
N GLU A 70 -0.48 -13.08 6.89
CA GLU A 70 -1.61 -13.28 5.99
C GLU A 70 -1.35 -12.53 4.67
N ASP A 71 -2.15 -12.84 3.65
CA ASP A 71 -2.15 -12.15 2.37
C ASP A 71 -2.24 -10.63 2.58
N LYS A 72 -1.47 -9.85 1.80
CA LYS A 72 -1.24 -8.40 2.00
C LYS A 72 -2.43 -7.52 1.63
N ARG A 73 -3.65 -8.00 1.87
CA ARG A 73 -4.90 -7.50 1.29
C ARG A 73 -5.22 -6.08 1.72
N ILE A 74 -4.97 -5.73 2.98
CA ILE A 74 -5.24 -4.39 3.51
C ILE A 74 -4.17 -3.41 3.01
N SER A 75 -2.90 -3.80 3.04
CA SER A 75 -1.83 -2.96 2.50
C SER A 75 -1.99 -2.70 1.01
N SER A 76 -2.26 -3.74 0.21
CA SER A 76 -2.51 -3.63 -1.23
C SER A 76 -3.72 -2.76 -1.54
N TYR A 77 -4.79 -2.88 -0.75
CA TYR A 77 -5.96 -2.02 -0.89
C TYR A 77 -5.63 -0.54 -0.65
N ILE A 78 -4.85 -0.24 0.40
CA ILE A 78 -4.45 1.13 0.72
C ILE A 78 -3.54 1.72 -0.37
N ILE A 79 -2.64 0.92 -0.95
CA ILE A 79 -1.79 1.34 -2.08
C ILE A 79 -2.64 1.71 -3.29
N VAL A 80 -3.63 0.88 -3.64
CA VAL A 80 -4.52 1.16 -4.77
C VAL A 80 -5.33 2.42 -4.52
N MET A 81 -5.84 2.62 -3.30
CA MET A 81 -6.59 3.84 -2.94
C MET A 81 -5.71 5.11 -2.99
N ASP A 82 -4.46 5.06 -2.53
CA ASP A 82 -3.50 6.20 -2.64
C ASP A 82 -3.15 6.51 -4.09
N SER A 83 -3.15 5.49 -4.96
CA SER A 83 -2.81 5.62 -6.37
C SER A 83 -3.96 6.20 -7.20
N ILE A 84 -5.21 5.76 -6.96
CA ILE A 84 -6.36 6.24 -7.74
C ILE A 84 -6.91 7.59 -7.22
N ILE A 85 -6.67 7.94 -5.95
CA ILE A 85 -7.17 9.19 -5.33
C ILE A 85 -5.99 10.16 -5.04
N ASP A 86 -5.48 10.85 -6.08
CA ASP A 86 -4.35 11.81 -5.94
C ASP A 86 -4.84 13.26 -5.75
N THR A 87 -5.98 13.63 -6.35
CA THR A 87 -6.46 15.02 -6.41
C THR A 87 -7.85 15.20 -5.77
N ALA A 88 -8.21 16.46 -5.48
CA ALA A 88 -9.54 16.78 -4.97
C ALA A 88 -10.66 16.45 -5.98
N LYS A 89 -10.35 16.56 -7.29
CA LYS A 89 -11.27 16.17 -8.36
C LYS A 89 -11.61 14.68 -8.32
N ASP A 90 -10.64 13.83 -8.01
CA ASP A 90 -10.87 12.38 -7.88
C ASP A 90 -11.89 12.07 -6.78
N VAL A 91 -11.82 12.82 -5.68
CA VAL A 91 -12.79 12.70 -4.58
C VAL A 91 -14.17 13.19 -4.98
N GLU A 92 -14.26 14.33 -5.67
CA GLU A 92 -15.53 14.85 -6.17
C GLU A 92 -16.22 13.88 -7.14
N VAL A 93 -15.45 13.22 -8.01
CA VAL A 93 -15.96 12.18 -8.92
C VAL A 93 -16.57 11.02 -8.14
N LEU A 94 -15.87 10.52 -7.12
CA LEU A 94 -16.35 9.43 -6.30
C LEU A 94 -17.59 9.83 -5.48
N GLU A 95 -17.62 11.05 -4.93
CA GLU A 95 -18.78 11.56 -4.19
C GLU A 95 -20.03 11.71 -5.08
N LYS A 96 -19.86 12.14 -6.33
CA LYS A 96 -20.95 12.22 -7.32
C LYS A 96 -21.60 10.87 -7.60
N CYS A 97 -20.87 9.76 -7.45
CA CYS A 97 -21.43 8.42 -7.63
C CYS A 97 -22.41 8.02 -6.51
N LYS A 98 -22.66 8.85 -5.48
CA LYS A 98 -23.56 8.61 -4.32
C LYS A 98 -23.27 7.33 -3.52
N HIS A 99 -22.25 6.59 -3.92
CA HIS A 99 -21.82 5.34 -3.32
C HIS A 99 -20.67 5.55 -2.33
N TYR A 100 -20.01 6.71 -2.40
CA TYR A 100 -18.82 7.02 -1.62
C TYR A 100 -19.03 8.30 -0.83
N LYS A 101 -18.64 8.28 0.44
CA LYS A 101 -18.67 9.46 1.31
C LYS A 101 -17.27 9.68 1.85
N PHE A 102 -16.51 10.49 1.12
CA PHE A 102 -15.17 10.86 1.51
C PHE A 102 -15.21 12.17 2.29
N ASN A 103 -14.11 12.47 2.98
CA ASN A 103 -13.85 13.83 3.41
C ASN A 103 -12.54 14.23 2.75
N VAL A 104 -12.61 15.05 1.71
CA VAL A 104 -11.45 15.39 0.86
C VAL A 104 -10.33 16.06 1.65
N VAL A 105 -10.68 16.89 2.63
CA VAL A 105 -9.72 17.62 3.48
C VAL A 105 -8.96 16.65 4.37
N TRP A 106 -9.69 15.72 4.99
CA TRP A 106 -9.10 14.68 5.82
C TRP A 106 -8.32 13.67 5.01
N TRP A 107 -8.82 13.24 3.85
CA TRP A 107 -8.11 12.31 2.97
C TRP A 107 -6.78 12.88 2.52
N LYS A 108 -6.72 14.15 2.07
CA LYS A 108 -5.46 14.78 1.65
C LYS A 108 -4.46 14.91 2.80
N ALA A 109 -4.92 15.31 3.99
CA ALA A 109 -4.09 15.41 5.19
C ALA A 109 -3.57 14.03 5.65
N THR A 110 -4.40 13.01 5.52
CA THR A 110 -4.14 11.62 5.92
C THR A 110 -3.25 10.92 4.90
N CYS A 111 -3.45 11.12 3.59
CA CYS A 111 -2.62 10.57 2.51
C CYS A 111 -1.15 10.94 2.70
N HIS A 112 -0.81 12.16 3.08
CA HIS A 112 0.59 12.51 3.36
C HIS A 112 1.19 11.73 4.53
N LYS A 113 0.41 11.49 5.60
CA LYS A 113 0.84 10.66 6.74
C LYS A 113 0.96 9.20 6.33
N TRP A 114 -0.04 8.67 5.63
CA TRP A 114 -0.13 7.29 5.19
C TRP A 114 0.91 6.96 4.14
N LYS A 115 1.20 7.86 3.21
CA LYS A 115 2.28 7.70 2.24
C LYS A 115 3.64 7.57 2.93
N LYS A 116 3.89 8.27 4.04
CA LYS A 116 5.11 8.07 4.86
C LYS A 116 5.11 6.73 5.60
N ILE A 117 3.97 6.32 6.15
CA ILE A 117 3.82 5.05 6.88
C ILE A 117 4.01 3.87 5.92
N LEU A 118 3.37 3.93 4.75
CA LEU A 118 3.47 2.96 3.68
C LEU A 118 4.89 2.94 3.09
N ASP A 119 5.49 4.10 2.84
CA ASP A 119 6.88 4.16 2.35
C ASP A 119 7.87 3.56 3.36
N GLN A 120 7.80 3.93 4.64
CA GLN A 120 8.71 3.40 5.67
C GLN A 120 8.48 1.91 6.00
N HIS A 121 7.23 1.49 6.20
CA HIS A 121 6.93 0.13 6.66
C HIS A 121 6.74 -0.87 5.51
N TYR A 122 6.30 -0.41 4.33
CA TYR A 122 5.97 -1.27 3.19
C TYR A 122 7.04 -1.26 2.09
N PHE A 123 7.54 -0.08 1.67
CA PHE A 123 8.54 0.03 0.60
C PHE A 123 9.99 0.16 1.09
N GLY A 124 10.18 0.54 2.35
CA GLY A 124 11.47 0.81 2.95
C GLY A 124 11.99 -0.29 3.84
N ASN A 125 11.25 -1.38 4.09
CA ASN A 125 11.46 -2.24 5.27
C ASN A 125 12.89 -2.80 5.35
N PRO A 126 13.79 -2.18 6.14
CA PRO A 126 15.15 -2.65 6.32
C PRO A 126 15.15 -3.91 7.19
N TRP A 127 14.10 -4.17 7.98
CA TRP A 127 14.05 -5.28 8.94
C TRP A 127 13.97 -6.65 8.27
N SER A 128 13.27 -6.76 7.14
CA SER A 128 13.31 -7.98 6.32
C SER A 128 14.70 -8.21 5.73
N VAL A 129 15.32 -7.13 5.23
CA VAL A 129 16.67 -7.15 4.65
C VAL A 129 17.73 -7.50 5.70
N ILE A 130 17.64 -6.92 6.90
CA ILE A 130 18.55 -7.19 8.02
C ILE A 130 18.41 -8.64 8.50
N SER A 131 17.18 -9.17 8.60
CA SER A 131 16.96 -10.57 8.99
C SER A 131 17.57 -11.56 7.99
N VAL A 132 17.48 -11.27 6.69
CA VAL A 132 18.06 -12.12 5.63
C VAL A 132 19.58 -12.04 5.64
N ILE A 133 20.14 -10.85 5.82
CA ILE A 133 21.60 -10.64 5.92
C ILE A 133 22.17 -11.34 7.15
N ALA A 134 21.52 -11.23 8.31
CA ALA A 134 21.96 -11.90 9.54
C ALA A 134 21.93 -13.43 9.38
N ALA A 135 20.89 -13.98 8.77
CA ALA A 135 20.79 -15.43 8.49
C ALA A 135 21.88 -15.91 7.53
N ALA A 136 22.20 -15.14 6.48
CA ALA A 136 23.28 -15.47 5.55
C ALA A 136 24.66 -15.49 6.25
N ILE A 137 24.94 -14.52 7.12
CA ILE A 137 26.19 -14.48 7.90
C ILE A 137 26.31 -15.69 8.82
N LEU A 138 25.24 -16.04 9.56
CA LEU A 138 25.23 -17.22 10.43
C LEU A 138 25.43 -18.53 9.64
N LEU A 139 24.87 -18.62 8.44
CA LEU A 139 25.03 -19.77 7.55
C LEU A 139 26.48 -19.91 7.05
N VAL A 140 27.14 -18.80 6.72
CA VAL A 140 28.56 -18.82 6.35
C VAL A 140 29.45 -19.19 7.54
N LEU A 141 29.19 -18.63 8.73
CA LEU A 141 29.97 -18.95 9.94
C LEU A 141 29.85 -20.41 10.35
N THR A 142 28.65 -20.98 10.29
CA THR A 142 28.42 -22.40 10.59
C THR A 142 29.08 -23.31 9.58
N PHE A 143 29.08 -22.94 8.30
CA PHE A 143 29.78 -23.68 7.26
C PHE A 143 31.31 -23.68 7.48
N ILE A 144 31.90 -22.52 7.77
CA ILE A 144 33.33 -22.40 8.08
C ILE A 144 33.68 -23.24 9.32
N GLN A 145 32.89 -23.14 10.39
CA GLN A 145 33.11 -23.91 11.62
C GLN A 145 33.05 -25.42 11.38
N ALA A 146 32.11 -25.90 10.55
CA ALA A 146 32.01 -27.31 10.20
C ALA A 146 33.23 -27.81 9.41
N VAL A 147 33.70 -27.04 8.42
CA VAL A 147 34.90 -27.39 7.63
C VAL A 147 36.16 -27.38 8.50
N CYS A 148 36.33 -26.35 9.35
CA CYS A 148 37.47 -26.29 10.27
C CYS A 148 37.46 -27.46 11.26
N SER A 149 36.29 -27.82 11.82
CA SER A 149 36.18 -28.94 12.76
C SER A 149 36.51 -30.29 12.11
N ILE A 150 36.14 -30.48 10.84
CA ILE A 150 36.44 -31.70 10.08
C ILE A 150 37.93 -31.78 9.69
N LEU A 151 38.55 -30.65 9.36
CA LEU A 151 39.98 -30.62 8.99
C LEU A 151 40.92 -30.68 10.20
N SER A 152 40.46 -30.22 11.36
CA SER A 152 41.20 -30.29 12.63
C SER A 152 41.04 -31.63 13.37
N LEU A 153 40.20 -32.52 12.84
CA LEU A 153 39.99 -33.88 13.33
C LEU A 153 40.96 -34.84 12.64
#